data_AF-A0A0J7JW98-F1
#
_entry.id   AF-A0A0J7JW98-F1
#
_cell.length_a   1.000
_cell.length_b   1.000
_cell.length_c   1.000
_cell.angle_alpha   90.00
_cell.angle_beta   90.00
_cell.angle_gamma   90.00
#
_symmetry.space_group_name_H-M   'P 1'
#
loop_
_entity.id
_entity.type
_entity.pdbx_description
1 polymer ?
#
loop_
_entity_poly.entity_id
_entity_poly.type
_entity_poly.pdbx_seq_one_letter_code
_entity_poly.pdbx_strand_id
1 'polypeptide(L)'
;MARIDLSKRKLILHKFVSEKLSYALIAKSVGVSKTSVYQIIKKFGEHGSVADLPKSGRKKGSWDQKKERKIESLLLANSKCSVRDIAKKVGVSVGTVQNTKKRCSIRTYKKQKIPKRSEEQQSRAKKRALKLYKFLCKEKGKCILLDDETYVKMDTTTLPGPQYYHAVSKDDVPDKVKSIPTEKFAKKILIWQAICTCGLKSEAFFTTGTINGEVYRNECIKKRMLKLYKKHQTPPIFWPDLATAHYAKETTDLLSSKSIIFIGKDSNPPNCPQLRPIERFWAIIK
;
A
#
# COMPACT_ATOMS: atom_id res chain seq x y z
N MET A 1 -15.04 -36.25 -31.96
CA MET A 1 -15.29 -35.31 -33.08
C MET A 1 -14.48 -34.05 -32.87
N ALA A 2 -13.65 -33.65 -33.85
CA ALA A 2 -12.83 -32.45 -33.77
C ALA A 2 -13.69 -31.18 -33.73
N ARG A 3 -13.28 -30.20 -32.92
CA ARG A 3 -13.98 -28.92 -32.77
C ARG A 3 -13.77 -28.08 -34.04
N ILE A 4 -14.87 -27.64 -34.67
CA ILE A 4 -14.80 -26.71 -35.81
C ILE A 4 -14.42 -25.33 -35.28
N ASP A 5 -13.29 -24.81 -35.75
CA ASP A 5 -12.78 -23.48 -35.43
C ASP A 5 -13.74 -22.36 -35.87
N LEU A 6 -13.71 -21.24 -35.14
CA LEU A 6 -14.56 -20.07 -35.37
C LEU A 6 -14.41 -19.52 -36.80
N SER A 7 -13.20 -19.56 -37.35
CA SER A 7 -12.91 -19.07 -38.72
C SER A 7 -13.65 -19.89 -39.76
N LYS A 8 -13.66 -21.22 -39.61
CA LYS A 8 -14.43 -22.13 -40.47
C LYS A 8 -15.93 -21.91 -40.34
N ARG A 9 -16.45 -21.59 -39.14
CA ARG A 9 -17.88 -21.29 -38.94
C ARG A 9 -18.30 -19.98 -39.62
N LYS A 10 -17.45 -18.95 -39.58
CA LYS A 10 -17.68 -17.69 -40.31
C LYS A 10 -17.65 -17.90 -41.82
N LEU A 11 -16.71 -18.71 -42.32
CA LEU A 11 -16.64 -19.06 -43.73
C LEU A 11 -17.89 -19.81 -44.21
N ILE A 12 -18.43 -20.73 -43.40
CA ILE A 12 -19.70 -21.42 -43.67
C ILE A 12 -20.86 -20.42 -43.82
N LEU A 13 -20.94 -19.43 -42.94
CA LEU A 13 -21.96 -18.38 -43.05
C LEU A 13 -21.78 -17.50 -44.27
N HIS A 14 -20.55 -17.08 -44.59
CA HIS A 14 -20.27 -16.26 -45.77
C HIS A 14 -20.73 -16.98 -47.04
N LYS A 15 -20.36 -18.26 -47.19
CA LYS A 15 -20.75 -19.07 -48.35
C LYS A 15 -22.26 -19.33 -48.42
N PHE A 16 -22.94 -19.36 -47.29
CA PHE A 16 -24.39 -19.52 -47.25
C PHE A 16 -25.14 -18.22 -47.57
N VAL A 17 -24.72 -17.09 -47.00
CA VAL A 17 -25.42 -15.80 -47.11
C VAL A 17 -25.04 -15.06 -48.40
N SER A 18 -23.75 -14.94 -48.70
CA SER A 18 -23.25 -14.18 -49.86
C SER A 18 -23.33 -14.99 -51.16
N GLU A 19 -22.93 -16.26 -51.11
CA GLU A 19 -22.81 -17.12 -52.31
C GLU A 19 -24.03 -18.03 -52.53
N LYS A 20 -25.01 -18.05 -51.59
CA LYS A 20 -26.24 -18.86 -51.63
C LYS A 20 -26.03 -20.34 -51.97
N LEU A 21 -24.90 -20.91 -51.55
CA LEU A 21 -24.54 -22.29 -51.86
C LEU A 21 -25.36 -23.31 -51.04
N SER A 22 -25.58 -24.49 -51.62
CA SER A 22 -26.27 -25.59 -50.93
C SER A 22 -25.40 -26.17 -49.80
N TYR A 23 -26.05 -26.73 -48.77
CA TYR A 23 -25.35 -27.27 -47.59
C TYR A 23 -24.32 -28.36 -47.93
N ALA A 24 -24.55 -29.14 -49.00
CA ALA A 24 -23.63 -30.19 -49.43
C ALA A 24 -22.34 -29.62 -50.06
N LEU A 25 -22.46 -28.55 -50.85
CA LEU A 25 -21.31 -27.86 -51.45
C LEU A 25 -20.47 -27.15 -50.41
N ILE A 26 -21.13 -26.49 -49.44
CA ILE A 26 -20.45 -25.85 -48.31
C ILE A 26 -19.68 -26.89 -47.49
N ALA A 27 -20.31 -28.02 -47.16
CA ALA A 27 -19.70 -29.12 -46.42
C ALA A 27 -18.45 -29.67 -47.12
N LYS A 28 -18.53 -29.91 -48.44
CA LYS A 28 -17.40 -30.38 -49.25
C LYS A 28 -16.27 -29.36 -49.32
N SER A 29 -16.59 -28.07 -49.47
CA SER A 29 -15.59 -27.00 -49.62
C SER A 29 -14.85 -26.65 -48.32
N VAL A 30 -15.50 -26.82 -47.16
CA VAL A 30 -14.91 -26.49 -45.84
C VAL A 30 -14.35 -27.73 -45.13
N GLY A 31 -14.66 -28.93 -45.63
CA GLY A 31 -14.22 -30.20 -45.05
C GLY A 31 -14.90 -30.51 -43.73
N VAL A 32 -16.22 -30.29 -43.65
CA VAL A 32 -17.04 -30.53 -42.45
C VAL A 32 -18.29 -31.36 -42.81
N SER A 33 -18.93 -31.97 -41.83
CA SER A 33 -20.17 -32.72 -42.10
C SER A 33 -21.32 -31.77 -42.47
N LYS A 34 -22.23 -32.25 -43.32
CA LYS A 34 -23.47 -31.53 -43.68
C LYS A 34 -24.30 -31.18 -42.43
N THR A 35 -24.32 -32.06 -41.44
CA THR A 35 -25.01 -31.85 -40.16
C THR A 35 -24.42 -30.68 -39.38
N SER A 36 -23.10 -30.52 -39.36
CA SER A 36 -22.45 -29.38 -38.70
C SER A 36 -22.75 -28.07 -39.43
N VAL A 37 -22.77 -28.06 -40.76
CA VAL A 37 -23.19 -26.88 -41.56
C VAL A 37 -24.62 -26.47 -41.19
N TYR A 38 -25.55 -27.43 -41.18
CA TYR A 38 -26.93 -27.19 -40.78
C TYR A 38 -27.04 -26.64 -39.35
N GLN A 39 -26.37 -27.26 -38.37
CA GLN A 39 -26.41 -26.82 -36.98
C GLN A 39 -25.85 -25.40 -36.79
N ILE A 40 -24.79 -25.03 -37.52
CA ILE A 40 -24.19 -23.70 -37.46
C ILE A 40 -25.15 -22.65 -38.03
N ILE A 41 -25.80 -22.95 -39.17
CA ILE A 41 -26.76 -22.03 -39.81
C ILE A 41 -28.03 -21.90 -38.96
N LYS A 42 -28.55 -23.02 -38.45
CA LYS A 42 -29.70 -23.02 -37.52
C LYS A 42 -29.40 -22.17 -36.27
N LYS A 43 -28.23 -22.38 -35.66
CA LYS A 43 -27.78 -21.59 -34.51
C LYS A 43 -27.65 -20.10 -34.83
N PHE A 44 -27.17 -19.75 -36.02
CA PHE A 44 -27.12 -18.36 -36.46
C PHE A 44 -28.53 -17.77 -36.63
N GLY A 45 -29.49 -18.53 -37.17
CA GLY A 45 -30.89 -18.11 -37.25
C GLY A 45 -31.54 -17.88 -35.88
N GLU A 46 -31.20 -18.70 -34.88
CA GLU A 46 -31.78 -18.62 -33.53
C GLU A 46 -31.12 -17.55 -32.62
N HIS A 47 -29.80 -17.37 -32.73
CA HIS A 47 -29.01 -16.54 -31.80
C HIS A 47 -28.21 -15.41 -32.45
N GLY A 48 -28.25 -15.27 -33.77
CA GLY A 48 -27.50 -14.25 -34.53
C GLY A 48 -25.97 -14.42 -34.48
N SER A 49 -25.45 -15.55 -33.97
CA SER A 49 -24.02 -15.75 -33.75
C SER A 49 -23.56 -17.19 -33.96
N VAL A 50 -22.38 -17.34 -34.55
CA VAL A 50 -21.66 -18.64 -34.68
C VAL A 50 -20.63 -18.89 -33.58
N ALA A 51 -20.44 -17.92 -32.69
CA ALA A 51 -19.63 -18.08 -31.50
C ALA A 51 -20.24 -19.12 -30.56
N ASP A 52 -19.43 -19.75 -29.72
CA ASP A 52 -19.93 -20.70 -28.73
C ASP A 52 -20.95 -20.02 -27.79
N LEU A 53 -22.08 -20.68 -27.56
CA LEU A 53 -23.07 -20.18 -26.60
C LEU A 53 -22.57 -20.45 -25.18
N PRO A 54 -23.03 -19.66 -24.19
CA PRO A 54 -22.79 -19.98 -22.79
C PRO A 54 -23.26 -21.41 -22.52
N LYS A 55 -22.31 -22.28 -22.15
CA LYS A 55 -22.66 -23.66 -21.77
C LYS A 55 -23.46 -23.61 -20.48
N SER A 56 -24.42 -24.52 -20.33
CA SER A 56 -25.05 -24.78 -19.04
C SER A 56 -23.99 -25.32 -18.09
N GLY A 57 -23.43 -24.42 -17.26
CA GLY A 57 -22.55 -24.81 -16.18
C GLY A 57 -23.28 -25.74 -15.21
N ARG A 58 -22.51 -26.38 -14.31
CA ARG A 58 -23.08 -27.16 -13.20
C ARG A 58 -24.17 -26.34 -12.51
N LYS A 59 -25.41 -26.87 -12.48
CA LYS A 59 -26.51 -26.26 -11.72
C LYS A 59 -25.98 -26.02 -10.31
N LYS A 60 -26.01 -24.76 -9.86
CA LYS A 60 -25.61 -24.41 -8.50
C LYS A 60 -26.51 -25.24 -7.59
N GLY A 61 -25.95 -26.21 -6.86
CA GLY A 61 -26.73 -26.96 -5.88
C GLY A 61 -27.39 -25.98 -4.92
N SER A 62 -28.53 -26.35 -4.33
CA SER A 62 -29.32 -25.60 -3.33
C SER A 62 -28.43 -24.63 -2.56
N TRP A 63 -28.37 -23.41 -3.07
CA TRP A 63 -27.40 -22.44 -2.62
C TRP A 63 -28.02 -21.75 -1.42
N ASP A 64 -27.44 -22.01 -0.25
CA ASP A 64 -28.00 -21.55 1.01
C ASP A 64 -27.74 -20.05 1.20
N GLN A 65 -28.68 -19.24 0.71
CA GLN A 65 -28.65 -17.79 0.82
C GLN A 65 -28.62 -17.32 2.29
N LYS A 66 -29.14 -18.12 3.23
CA LYS A 66 -29.08 -17.81 4.67
C LYS A 66 -27.65 -17.93 5.18
N LYS A 67 -26.93 -18.98 4.78
CA LYS A 67 -25.49 -19.14 5.10
C LYS A 67 -24.66 -18.02 4.46
N GLU A 68 -24.99 -17.59 3.25
CA GLU A 68 -24.28 -16.48 2.63
C GLU A 68 -24.43 -15.18 3.41
N ARG A 69 -25.68 -14.80 3.71
CA ARG A 69 -25.97 -13.60 4.53
C ARG A 69 -25.31 -13.67 5.91
N LYS A 70 -25.27 -14.86 6.52
CA LYS A 70 -24.58 -15.08 7.80
C LYS A 70 -23.07 -14.86 7.67
N ILE A 71 -22.45 -15.37 6.62
CA ILE A 71 -21.01 -15.16 6.35
C ILE A 71 -20.72 -13.68 6.11
N GLU A 72 -21.52 -13.01 5.29
CA GLU A 72 -21.40 -11.58 5.00
C GLU A 72 -21.53 -10.74 6.29
N SER A 73 -22.58 -10.98 7.07
CA SER A 73 -22.80 -10.34 8.36
C SER A 73 -21.61 -10.54 9.30
N LEU A 74 -21.08 -11.76 9.42
CA LEU A 74 -19.93 -12.04 10.28
C LEU A 74 -18.65 -11.34 9.81
N LEU A 75 -18.42 -11.26 8.49
CA LEU A 75 -17.26 -10.58 7.91
C LEU A 75 -17.31 -9.06 8.17
N LEU A 76 -18.49 -8.45 8.11
CA LEU A 76 -18.68 -7.02 8.30
C LEU A 76 -18.78 -6.62 9.78
N ALA A 77 -19.53 -7.38 10.59
CA ALA A 77 -19.72 -7.10 12.02
C ALA A 77 -18.46 -7.36 12.85
N ASN A 78 -17.67 -8.39 12.50
CA ASN A 78 -16.42 -8.70 13.19
C ASN A 78 -15.25 -8.82 12.21
N SER A 79 -14.82 -7.66 11.71
CA SER A 79 -13.71 -7.49 10.75
C SER A 79 -12.35 -8.06 11.20
N LYS A 80 -12.23 -8.56 12.44
CA LYS A 80 -11.03 -9.20 12.98
C LYS A 80 -11.03 -10.73 12.86
N CYS A 81 -12.17 -11.37 12.55
CA CYS A 81 -12.23 -12.83 12.42
C CYS A 81 -11.47 -13.32 11.19
N SER A 82 -10.70 -14.40 11.31
CA SER A 82 -10.13 -15.05 10.15
C SER A 82 -11.23 -15.80 9.36
N VAL A 83 -10.98 -16.02 8.07
CA VAL A 83 -11.85 -16.85 7.21
C VAL A 83 -12.05 -18.25 7.82
N ARG A 84 -11.02 -18.77 8.51
CA ARG A 84 -11.03 -20.08 9.14
C ARG A 84 -11.93 -20.11 10.39
N ASP A 85 -11.96 -19.03 11.16
CA ASP A 85 -12.84 -18.92 12.32
C ASP A 85 -14.31 -18.80 11.90
N ILE A 86 -14.58 -18.05 10.83
CA ILE A 86 -15.92 -17.92 10.25
C ILE A 86 -16.38 -19.27 9.70
N ALA A 87 -15.49 -20.00 9.02
CA ALA A 87 -15.76 -21.34 8.52
C ALA A 87 -16.18 -22.30 9.65
N LYS A 88 -15.45 -22.30 10.78
CA LYS A 88 -15.80 -23.07 11.98
C LYS A 88 -17.16 -22.64 12.57
N LYS A 89 -17.41 -21.33 12.72
CA LYS A 89 -18.66 -20.79 13.29
C LYS A 89 -19.90 -21.10 12.45
N VAL A 90 -19.75 -21.15 11.12
CA VAL A 90 -20.86 -21.39 10.19
C VAL A 90 -20.99 -22.88 9.83
N GLY A 91 -19.97 -23.69 10.13
CA GLY A 91 -19.94 -25.12 9.80
C GLY A 91 -19.76 -25.37 8.30
N VAL A 92 -18.89 -24.58 7.64
CA VAL A 92 -18.62 -24.68 6.20
C VAL A 92 -17.12 -24.77 5.93
N SER A 93 -16.75 -25.16 4.71
CA SER A 93 -15.34 -25.16 4.30
C SER A 93 -14.77 -23.73 4.20
N VAL A 94 -13.47 -23.60 4.39
CA VAL A 94 -12.74 -22.32 4.19
C VAL A 94 -12.93 -21.79 2.76
N GLY A 95 -12.93 -22.68 1.76
CA GLY A 95 -13.15 -22.33 0.36
C GLY A 95 -14.53 -21.73 0.11
N THR A 96 -15.57 -22.23 0.80
CA THR A 96 -16.92 -21.67 0.74
C THR A 96 -16.95 -20.22 1.21
N VAL A 97 -16.30 -19.92 2.35
CA VAL A 97 -16.22 -18.55 2.87
C VAL A 97 -15.43 -17.64 1.93
N GLN A 98 -14.31 -18.10 1.35
CA GLN A 98 -13.55 -17.31 0.38
C GLN A 98 -14.34 -17.00 -0.90
N ASN A 99 -15.07 -17.98 -1.42
CA ASN A 99 -15.90 -17.79 -2.62
C ASN A 99 -17.07 -16.85 -2.34
N THR A 100 -17.75 -17.00 -1.21
CA THR A 100 -18.78 -16.05 -0.76
C THR A 100 -18.21 -14.64 -0.66
N LYS A 101 -17.07 -14.48 0.01
CA LYS A 101 -16.39 -13.18 0.14
C LYS A 101 -16.10 -12.53 -1.22
N LYS A 102 -15.66 -13.31 -2.22
CA LYS A 102 -15.46 -12.83 -3.60
C LYS A 102 -16.77 -12.41 -4.27
N ARG A 103 -17.86 -13.16 -4.09
CA ARG A 103 -19.19 -12.82 -4.63
C ARG A 103 -19.75 -11.54 -4.03
N CYS A 104 -19.63 -11.37 -2.71
CA CYS A 104 -20.04 -10.16 -2.00
C CYS A 104 -19.08 -8.97 -2.23
N SER A 105 -18.06 -9.10 -3.10
CA SER A 105 -17.05 -8.06 -3.35
C SER A 105 -16.30 -7.56 -2.10
N ILE A 106 -16.22 -8.38 -1.05
CA ILE A 106 -15.55 -8.04 0.20
C ILE A 106 -14.04 -8.25 0.04
N ARG A 107 -13.25 -7.21 0.32
CA ARG A 107 -11.78 -7.25 0.25
C ARG A 107 -11.16 -7.25 1.65
N THR A 108 -9.97 -7.83 1.77
CA THR A 108 -9.15 -7.71 2.99
C THR A 108 -8.12 -6.61 2.79
N TYR A 109 -8.04 -5.71 3.76
CA TYR A 109 -7.05 -4.64 3.79
C TYR A 109 -6.10 -4.84 4.96
N LYS A 110 -4.83 -4.51 4.76
CA LYS A 110 -3.85 -4.48 5.86
C LYS A 110 -4.17 -3.30 6.77
N LYS A 111 -4.25 -3.53 8.08
CA LYS A 111 -4.43 -2.44 9.05
C LYS A 111 -3.21 -1.53 9.04
N GLN A 112 -3.44 -0.23 8.98
CA GLN A 112 -2.38 0.76 9.14
C GLN A 112 -1.98 0.83 10.61
N LYS A 113 -0.67 0.78 10.89
CA LYS A 113 -0.14 1.01 12.23
C LYS A 113 -0.28 2.51 12.52
N ILE A 114 -1.02 2.85 13.56
CA ILE A 114 -1.15 4.23 14.05
C ILE A 114 -0.65 4.31 15.49
N PRO A 115 -0.02 5.42 15.90
CA PRO A 115 0.33 5.63 17.30
C PRO A 115 -0.91 5.52 18.19
N LYS A 116 -0.77 4.85 19.34
CA LYS A 116 -1.82 4.81 20.36
C LYS A 116 -1.93 6.20 20.97
N ARG A 117 -3.08 6.85 20.81
CA ARG A 117 -3.38 8.17 21.38
C ARG A 117 -4.58 8.05 22.31
N SER A 118 -4.61 8.82 23.39
CA SER A 118 -5.85 9.04 24.15
C SER A 118 -6.83 9.90 23.35
N GLU A 119 -8.10 9.92 23.74
CA GLU A 119 -9.13 10.75 23.10
C GLU A 119 -8.77 12.24 23.16
N GLU A 120 -8.23 12.70 24.30
CA GLU A 120 -7.74 14.07 24.47
C GLU A 120 -6.59 14.40 23.52
N GLN A 121 -5.60 13.50 23.41
CA GLN A 121 -4.48 13.66 22.47
C GLN A 121 -4.98 13.71 21.03
N GLN A 122 -6.00 12.93 20.69
CA GLN A 122 -6.61 12.94 19.36
C GLN A 122 -7.33 14.26 19.07
N SER A 123 -8.11 14.76 20.03
CA SER A 123 -8.78 16.07 19.93
C SER A 123 -7.76 17.20 19.76
N ARG A 124 -6.69 17.20 20.57
CA ARG A 124 -5.59 18.17 20.45
C ARG A 124 -4.90 18.08 19.10
N ALA A 125 -4.56 16.87 18.65
CA ALA A 125 -3.94 16.66 17.34
C ALA A 125 -4.81 17.17 16.19
N LYS A 126 -6.13 16.93 16.24
CA LYS A 126 -7.09 17.42 15.23
C LYS A 126 -7.17 18.96 15.21
N LYS A 127 -7.28 19.60 16.39
CA LYS A 127 -7.30 21.07 16.50
C LYS A 127 -6.02 21.69 15.95
N ARG A 128 -4.85 21.14 16.30
CA ARG A 128 -3.55 21.62 15.80
C ARG A 128 -3.37 21.37 14.32
N ALA A 129 -3.76 20.20 13.82
CA ALA A 129 -3.73 19.89 12.38
C ALA A 129 -4.61 20.85 11.56
N LEU A 130 -5.76 21.28 12.09
CA LEU A 130 -6.59 22.30 11.44
C LEU A 130 -5.89 23.66 11.38
N LYS A 131 -5.22 24.09 12.47
CA LYS A 131 -4.44 25.33 12.49
C LYS A 131 -3.29 25.28 11.49
N LEU A 132 -2.56 24.16 11.47
CA LEU A 132 -1.50 23.88 10.51
C LEU A 132 -2.01 23.98 9.08
N TYR A 133 -3.12 23.31 8.77
CA TYR A 133 -3.73 23.34 7.45
C TYR A 133 -4.07 24.78 7.03
N LYS A 134 -4.74 25.55 7.89
CA LYS A 134 -5.05 26.96 7.62
C LYS A 134 -3.79 27.79 7.37
N PHE A 135 -2.73 27.56 8.13
CA PHE A 135 -1.45 28.23 7.95
C PHE A 135 -0.80 27.88 6.59
N LEU A 136 -0.70 26.59 6.26
CA LEU A 136 -0.14 26.14 4.98
C LEU A 136 -0.98 26.60 3.77
N CYS A 137 -2.30 26.72 3.91
CA CYS A 137 -3.15 27.29 2.88
C CYS A 137 -2.89 28.78 2.63
N LYS A 138 -2.56 29.55 3.68
CA LYS A 138 -2.16 30.96 3.53
C LYS A 138 -0.79 31.07 2.85
N GLU A 139 0.13 30.20 3.22
CA GLU A 139 1.49 30.13 2.69
C GLU A 139 1.61 29.26 1.43
N LYS A 140 0.54 29.19 0.62
CA LYS A 140 0.44 28.29 -0.53
C LYS A 140 1.59 28.54 -1.51
N GLY A 141 2.23 27.45 -1.96
CA GLY A 141 3.31 27.50 -2.95
C GLY A 141 4.72 27.60 -2.34
N LYS A 142 4.85 27.80 -1.02
CA LYS A 142 6.16 27.72 -0.35
C LYS A 142 6.60 26.27 -0.17
N CYS A 143 7.91 26.02 -0.29
CA CYS A 143 8.48 24.71 0.04
C CYS A 143 8.40 24.47 1.55
N ILE A 144 8.18 23.22 1.94
CA ILE A 144 8.19 22.81 3.36
C ILE A 144 9.49 22.06 3.61
N LEU A 145 10.27 22.56 4.56
CA LEU A 145 11.52 21.99 5.02
C LEU A 145 11.26 21.24 6.32
N LEU A 146 11.55 19.94 6.33
CA LEU A 146 11.37 19.04 7.47
C LEU A 146 12.74 18.52 7.87
N ASP A 147 13.01 18.45 9.17
CA ASP A 147 14.15 17.74 9.72
C ASP A 147 13.71 16.63 10.68
N ASP A 148 14.61 15.68 10.90
CA ASP A 148 14.37 14.54 11.78
C ASP A 148 15.69 13.83 12.09
N GLU A 149 15.73 13.14 13.22
CA GLU A 149 16.81 12.25 13.62
C GLU A 149 16.44 10.78 13.40
N THR A 150 17.43 9.98 13.02
CA THR A 150 17.23 8.55 12.92
C THR A 150 18.45 7.76 13.41
N TYR A 151 18.19 6.66 14.10
CA TYR A 151 19.25 5.72 14.48
C TYR A 151 19.41 4.65 13.40
N VAL A 152 20.67 4.43 13.01
CA VAL A 152 21.10 3.33 12.15
C VAL A 152 22.06 2.45 12.95
N LYS A 153 21.85 1.14 12.91
CA LYS A 153 22.78 0.18 13.55
C LYS A 153 24.03 0.05 12.67
N MET A 154 25.21 -0.01 13.28
CA MET A 154 26.46 -0.24 12.54
C MET A 154 26.56 -1.67 11.99
N ASP A 155 25.98 -2.63 12.70
CA ASP A 155 25.97 -4.03 12.28
C ASP A 155 24.84 -4.28 11.28
N THR A 156 25.23 -4.62 10.05
CA THR A 156 24.35 -4.91 8.91
C THR A 156 23.88 -6.37 8.88
N THR A 157 24.45 -7.26 9.71
CA THR A 157 24.04 -8.68 9.73
C THR A 157 22.64 -8.87 10.31
N THR A 158 22.13 -7.88 11.06
CA THR A 158 20.81 -7.89 11.70
C THR A 158 19.87 -6.84 11.11
N LEU A 159 19.83 -6.73 9.77
CA LEU A 159 18.80 -5.93 9.11
C LEU A 159 17.40 -6.40 9.53
N PRO A 160 16.50 -5.46 9.89
CA PRO A 160 15.16 -5.80 10.33
C PRO A 160 14.35 -6.40 9.19
N GLY A 161 14.03 -7.69 9.28
CA GLY A 161 13.20 -8.40 8.32
C GLY A 161 12.96 -9.84 8.76
N PRO A 162 11.89 -10.49 8.29
CA PRO A 162 11.70 -11.91 8.56
C PRO A 162 12.78 -12.71 7.81
N GLN A 163 13.60 -13.43 8.54
CA GLN A 163 14.51 -14.44 7.99
C GLN A 163 13.83 -15.80 8.10
N TYR A 164 13.94 -16.58 7.03
CA TYR A 164 13.31 -17.90 6.94
C TYR A 164 14.39 -18.96 6.78
N TYR A 165 14.19 -20.08 7.45
CA TYR A 165 14.90 -21.32 7.17
C TYR A 165 13.87 -22.40 6.84
N HIS A 166 14.28 -23.37 6.02
CA HIS A 166 13.46 -24.50 5.62
C HIS A 166 14.01 -25.76 6.27
N ALA A 167 13.13 -26.58 6.85
CA ALA A 167 13.51 -27.81 7.53
C ALA A 167 12.36 -28.82 7.50
N VAL A 168 12.68 -30.12 7.49
CA VAL A 168 11.71 -31.21 7.60
C VAL A 168 11.24 -31.34 9.06
N SER A 169 12.19 -31.37 10.00
CA SER A 169 11.95 -31.21 11.43
C SER A 169 12.80 -30.04 11.97
N LYS A 170 12.31 -29.39 13.03
CA LYS A 170 13.06 -28.34 13.71
C LYS A 170 14.31 -28.91 14.39
N ASP A 171 14.27 -30.16 14.84
CA ASP A 171 15.35 -30.74 15.64
C ASP A 171 16.62 -31.07 14.83
N ASP A 172 16.47 -31.32 13.52
CA ASP A 172 17.56 -31.69 12.61
C ASP A 172 18.44 -30.50 12.18
N VAL A 173 18.05 -29.28 12.54
CA VAL A 173 18.74 -28.06 12.12
C VAL A 173 19.72 -27.61 13.21
N PRO A 174 20.97 -27.23 12.89
CA PRO A 174 21.87 -26.63 13.87
C PRO A 174 21.35 -25.28 14.41
N ASP A 175 21.60 -24.99 15.69
CA ASP A 175 21.11 -23.76 16.34
C ASP A 175 21.61 -22.47 15.67
N LYS A 176 22.79 -22.51 15.06
CA LYS A 176 23.35 -21.40 14.27
C LYS A 176 22.47 -21.00 13.08
N VAL A 177 21.65 -21.91 12.57
CA VAL A 177 20.69 -21.66 11.46
C VAL A 177 19.32 -21.24 12.02
N LYS A 178 18.96 -21.70 13.23
CA LYS A 178 17.70 -21.34 13.90
C LYS A 178 17.72 -19.96 14.55
N SER A 179 18.91 -19.47 14.90
CA SER A 179 19.09 -18.30 15.75
C SER A 179 19.97 -17.25 15.08
N ILE A 180 19.59 -15.98 15.28
CA ILE A 180 20.36 -14.83 14.85
C ILE A 180 20.92 -14.22 16.14
N PRO A 181 22.25 -14.20 16.33
CA PRO A 181 22.83 -13.55 17.50
C PRO A 181 22.49 -12.05 17.46
N THR A 182 22.02 -11.51 18.58
CA THR A 182 21.67 -10.10 18.68
C THR A 182 22.34 -9.49 19.91
N GLU A 183 23.12 -8.44 19.71
CA GLU A 183 23.71 -7.69 20.82
C GLU A 183 22.65 -6.75 21.44
N LYS A 184 22.52 -6.79 22.77
CA LYS A 184 21.57 -5.94 23.52
C LYS A 184 21.84 -4.43 23.32
N PHE A 185 23.11 -4.06 23.16
CA PHE A 185 23.57 -2.68 22.98
C PHE A 185 24.43 -2.52 21.72
N ALA A 186 23.95 -3.04 20.58
CA ALA A 186 24.63 -2.85 19.31
C ALA A 186 24.96 -1.36 19.08
N LYS A 187 26.17 -1.07 18.61
CA LYS A 187 26.60 0.30 18.33
C LYS A 187 25.68 0.95 17.28
N LYS A 188 25.19 2.14 17.58
CA LYS A 188 24.28 2.91 16.72
C LYS A 188 24.92 4.24 16.36
N ILE A 189 24.62 4.69 15.15
CA ILE A 189 24.92 6.04 14.68
C ILE A 189 23.59 6.79 14.62
N LEU A 190 23.55 7.97 15.21
CA LEU A 190 22.46 8.92 15.06
C LEU A 190 22.78 9.81 13.86
N ILE A 191 21.83 9.87 12.93
CA ILE A 191 21.90 10.70 11.73
C ILE A 191 20.82 11.78 11.85
N TRP A 192 21.21 13.04 11.68
CA TRP A 192 20.26 14.14 11.47
C TRP A 192 20.34 14.60 10.02
N GLN A 193 19.20 14.86 9.40
CA GLN A 193 19.13 15.44 8.08
C GLN A 193 17.83 16.22 7.88
N ALA A 194 17.89 17.27 7.07
CA ALA A 194 16.72 18.00 6.61
C ALA A 194 16.44 17.75 5.12
N ILE A 195 15.15 17.66 4.78
CA ILE A 195 14.66 17.50 3.41
C ILE A 195 13.60 18.58 3.12
N CYS A 196 13.47 18.99 1.86
CA CYS A 196 12.41 19.90 1.43
C CYS A 196 11.48 19.21 0.42
N THR A 197 10.23 19.68 0.35
CA THR A 197 9.23 19.18 -0.61
C THR A 197 9.63 19.40 -2.08
N CYS A 198 10.59 20.29 -2.38
CA CYS A 198 11.16 20.48 -3.71
C CYS A 198 12.25 19.46 -4.07
N GLY A 199 12.58 18.52 -3.18
CA GLY A 199 13.60 17.49 -3.39
C GLY A 199 15.01 17.86 -2.96
N LEU A 200 15.25 19.12 -2.55
CA LEU A 200 16.53 19.51 -1.95
C LEU A 200 16.69 18.89 -0.55
N LYS A 201 17.95 18.61 -0.17
CA LYS A 201 18.32 18.04 1.13
C LYS A 201 19.55 18.73 1.70
N SER A 202 19.69 18.71 3.02
CA SER A 202 20.89 19.18 3.71
C SER A 202 21.98 18.13 3.63
N GLU A 203 23.21 18.54 3.90
CA GLU A 203 24.24 17.62 4.36
C GLU A 203 23.74 16.90 5.63
N ALA A 204 24.08 15.62 5.76
CA ALA A 204 23.76 14.86 6.96
C ALA A 204 24.75 15.20 8.09
N PHE A 205 24.28 15.12 9.33
CA PHE A 205 25.12 15.16 10.52
C PHE A 205 25.13 13.77 11.16
N PHE A 206 26.32 13.24 11.44
CA PHE A 206 26.50 11.92 12.03
C PHE A 206 27.12 12.07 13.41
N THR A 207 26.57 11.36 14.39
CA THR A 207 27.15 11.29 15.74
C THR A 207 26.87 9.94 16.37
N THR A 208 27.76 9.47 17.24
CA THR A 208 27.53 8.31 18.11
C THR A 208 26.86 8.70 19.42
N GLY A 209 26.83 10.00 19.75
CA GLY A 209 26.21 10.54 20.95
C GLY A 209 24.74 10.95 20.74
N THR A 210 24.20 11.67 21.72
CA THR A 210 22.86 12.27 21.64
C THR A 210 22.94 13.70 21.11
N ILE A 211 21.97 14.13 20.32
CA ILE A 211 21.84 15.53 19.92
C ILE A 211 21.18 16.30 21.07
N ASN A 212 21.93 17.18 21.72
CA ASN A 212 21.41 18.16 22.66
C ASN A 212 21.01 19.47 21.94
N GLY A 213 20.42 20.42 22.67
CA GLY A 213 19.99 21.71 22.07
C GLY A 213 21.12 22.53 21.45
N GLU A 214 22.32 22.48 22.01
CA GLU A 214 23.47 23.21 21.49
C GLU A 214 24.00 22.62 20.18
N VAL A 215 24.22 21.29 20.16
CA VAL A 215 24.62 20.54 18.97
C VAL A 215 23.58 20.73 17.88
N TYR A 216 22.29 20.66 18.21
CA TYR A 216 21.21 20.92 17.27
C TYR A 216 21.32 22.32 16.65
N ARG A 217 21.49 23.38 17.46
CA ARG A 217 21.61 24.75 16.93
C ARG A 217 22.88 24.94 16.09
N ASN A 218 24.02 24.43 16.54
CA ASN A 218 25.31 24.70 15.90
C ASN A 218 25.57 23.80 14.68
N GLU A 219 25.36 22.49 14.82
CA GLU A 219 25.64 21.52 13.76
C GLU A 219 24.48 21.36 12.79
N CYS A 220 23.25 21.23 13.29
CA CYS A 220 22.09 20.95 12.46
C CYS A 220 21.54 22.22 11.82
N ILE A 221 21.22 23.25 12.62
CA ILE A 221 20.64 24.49 12.12
C ILE A 221 21.69 25.35 11.40
N LYS A 222 22.70 25.86 12.12
CA LYS A 222 23.61 26.89 11.61
C LYS A 222 24.46 26.40 10.44
N LYS A 223 25.09 25.23 10.58
CA LYS A 223 26.05 24.72 9.58
C LYS A 223 25.38 24.06 8.37
N ARG A 224 24.18 23.47 8.52
CA ARG A 224 23.55 22.62 7.49
C ARG A 224 22.21 23.16 7.01
N MET A 225 21.23 23.28 7.91
CA MET A 225 19.87 23.70 7.55
C MET A 225 19.85 25.10 6.93
N LEU A 226 20.59 26.07 7.49
CA LEU A 226 20.66 27.43 6.94
C LEU A 226 21.22 27.47 5.52
N LYS A 227 22.19 26.62 5.18
CA LYS A 227 22.71 26.52 3.81
C LYS A 227 21.63 26.04 2.86
N LEU A 228 20.85 25.04 3.28
CA LEU A 228 19.70 24.54 2.51
C LEU A 228 18.60 25.61 2.38
N TYR A 229 18.28 26.32 3.46
CA TYR A 229 17.28 27.38 3.50
C TYR A 229 17.58 28.45 2.44
N LYS A 230 18.83 28.93 2.41
CA LYS A 230 19.31 29.96 1.47
C LYS A 230 19.35 29.55 0.00
N LYS A 231 19.29 28.25 -0.31
CA LYS A 231 19.23 27.76 -1.71
C LYS A 231 17.86 28.00 -2.36
N HIS A 232 16.84 28.32 -1.59
CA HIS A 232 15.49 28.55 -2.12
C HIS A 232 15.33 30.01 -2.55
N GLN A 233 14.70 30.22 -3.72
CA GLN A 233 14.35 31.56 -4.20
C GLN A 233 13.32 32.23 -3.27
N THR A 234 12.31 31.46 -2.85
CA THR A 234 11.30 31.89 -1.87
C THR A 234 11.59 31.24 -0.52
N PRO A 235 11.59 31.99 0.60
CA PRO A 235 11.85 31.44 1.93
C PRO A 235 10.92 30.25 2.24
N PRO A 236 11.46 29.05 2.50
CA PRO A 236 10.65 27.89 2.82
C PRO A 236 10.11 27.98 4.24
N ILE A 237 9.09 27.17 4.52
CA ILE A 237 8.52 26.99 5.85
C ILE A 237 9.26 25.84 6.53
N PHE A 238 9.92 26.12 7.65
CA PHE A 238 10.56 25.12 8.47
C PHE A 238 9.57 24.44 9.42
N TRP A 239 9.51 23.11 9.39
CA TRP A 239 8.62 22.32 10.23
C TRP A 239 9.42 21.29 11.06
N PRO A 240 9.92 21.70 12.24
CA PRO A 240 10.60 20.77 13.14
C PRO A 240 9.63 19.77 13.76
N ASP A 241 10.18 18.69 14.34
CA ASP A 241 9.40 17.81 15.20
C ASP A 241 9.07 18.51 16.54
N LEU A 242 8.35 17.83 17.45
CA LEU A 242 7.98 18.39 18.76
C LEU A 242 9.00 18.13 19.86
N ALA A 243 10.25 17.80 19.53
CA ALA A 243 11.31 17.64 20.51
C ALA A 243 11.53 18.93 21.30
N THR A 244 11.85 18.77 22.58
CA THR A 244 12.04 19.90 23.50
C THR A 244 13.14 20.85 23.01
N ALA A 245 14.22 20.31 22.43
CA ALA A 245 15.33 21.08 21.88
C ALA A 245 14.91 22.04 20.74
N HIS A 246 13.90 21.66 19.95
CA HIS A 246 13.48 22.41 18.76
C HIS A 246 12.67 23.66 19.10
N TYR A 247 11.94 23.60 20.21
CA TYR A 247 11.12 24.70 20.73
C TYR A 247 11.70 25.33 22.01
N ALA A 248 12.96 25.03 22.34
CA ALA A 248 13.67 25.72 23.40
C ALA A 248 13.85 27.20 23.03
N LYS A 249 13.82 28.10 24.02
CA LYS A 249 13.89 29.55 23.83
C LYS A 249 15.07 29.97 22.93
N GLU A 250 16.26 29.47 23.25
CA GLU A 250 17.48 29.75 22.48
C GLU A 250 17.38 29.32 21.00
N THR A 251 16.65 28.23 20.74
CA THR A 251 16.43 27.72 19.38
C THR A 251 15.42 28.59 18.65
N THR A 252 14.30 28.95 19.28
CA THR A 252 13.29 29.85 18.68
C THR A 252 13.84 31.25 18.44
N ASP A 253 14.69 31.75 19.33
CA ASP A 253 15.37 33.04 19.20
C ASP A 253 16.36 33.01 18.03
N LEU A 254 17.12 31.91 17.89
CA LEU A 254 17.98 31.69 16.72
C LEU A 254 17.18 31.69 15.42
N LEU A 255 16.07 30.94 15.35
CA LEU A 255 15.23 30.89 14.14
C LEU A 255 14.66 32.27 13.80
N SER A 256 14.19 33.00 14.81
CA SER A 256 13.66 34.36 14.66
C SER A 256 14.73 35.35 14.20
N SER A 257 15.93 35.31 14.80
CA SER A 257 17.07 36.16 14.42
C SER A 257 17.57 35.94 12.99
N LYS A 258 17.31 34.75 12.43
CA LYS A 258 17.62 34.40 11.04
C LYS A 258 16.43 34.59 10.10
N SER A 259 15.32 35.17 10.59
CA SER A 259 14.08 35.40 9.86
C SER A 259 13.53 34.12 9.21
N ILE A 260 13.73 32.97 9.86
CA ILE A 260 13.21 31.70 9.38
C ILE A 260 11.72 31.64 9.69
N ILE A 261 10.91 31.38 8.68
CA ILE A 261 9.48 31.06 8.85
C ILE A 261 9.41 29.63 9.38
N PHE A 262 8.87 29.42 10.59
CA PHE A 262 8.74 28.08 11.17
C PHE A 262 7.36 27.80 11.77
N ILE A 263 7.01 26.52 11.88
CA ILE A 263 5.74 26.09 12.45
C ILE A 263 5.80 26.13 13.97
N GLY A 264 5.00 27.01 14.58
CA GLY A 264 4.89 27.14 16.03
C GLY A 264 4.36 25.88 16.72
N LYS A 265 4.75 25.69 17.99
CA LYS A 265 4.41 24.51 18.81
C LYS A 265 2.92 24.24 18.92
N ASP A 266 2.09 25.29 18.92
CA ASP A 266 0.63 25.19 19.01
C ASP A 266 -0.08 24.89 17.71
N SER A 267 0.62 25.01 16.59
CA SER A 267 0.16 24.55 15.28
C SER A 267 0.74 23.19 14.91
N ASN A 268 1.72 22.66 15.66
CA ASN A 268 2.34 21.38 15.36
C ASN A 268 1.57 20.20 16.03
N PRO A 269 0.92 19.31 15.26
CA PRO A 269 0.13 18.21 15.82
C PRO A 269 1.02 17.10 16.42
N PRO A 270 0.81 16.71 17.69
CA PRO A 270 1.63 15.69 18.35
C PRO A 270 1.42 14.28 17.82
N ASN A 271 2.50 13.50 17.84
CA ASN A 271 2.53 12.08 17.50
C ASN A 271 1.91 11.77 16.14
N CYS A 272 2.12 12.60 15.11
CA CYS A 272 1.52 12.44 13.78
C CYS A 272 2.57 12.13 12.68
N PRO A 273 3.29 10.98 12.76
CA PRO A 273 4.32 10.63 11.78
C PRO A 273 3.77 10.52 10.35
N GLN A 274 2.47 10.20 10.20
CA GLN A 274 1.83 10.14 8.89
C GLN A 274 1.80 11.49 8.14
N LEU A 275 1.99 12.61 8.85
CA LEU A 275 2.08 13.94 8.26
C LEU A 275 3.52 14.36 7.95
N ARG A 276 4.51 13.52 8.29
CA ARG A 276 5.94 13.81 8.13
C ARG A 276 6.54 12.88 7.06
N PRO A 277 6.64 13.32 5.79
CA PRO A 277 7.26 12.54 4.72
C PRO A 277 8.70 12.07 5.00
N ILE A 278 9.43 12.76 5.88
CA ILE A 278 10.79 12.38 6.28
C ILE A 278 10.86 11.00 6.94
N GLU A 279 9.79 10.55 7.60
CA GLU A 279 9.67 9.19 8.15
C GLU A 279 9.74 8.13 7.04
N ARG A 280 9.10 8.41 5.90
CA ARG A 280 9.14 7.54 4.73
C ARG A 280 10.51 7.62 4.05
N PHE A 281 11.14 8.78 4.03
CA PHE A 281 12.51 8.95 3.54
C PHE A 281 13.49 8.06 4.34
N TRP A 282 13.41 8.07 5.67
CA TRP A 282 14.22 7.18 6.51
C TRP A 282 13.92 5.70 6.28
N ALA A 283 12.66 5.32 6.08
CA ALA A 283 12.29 3.94 5.77
C ALA A 283 12.81 3.45 4.41
N ILE A 284 13.19 4.34 3.49
CA ILE A 284 13.80 3.99 2.19
C ILE A 284 15.33 3.89 2.32
N ILE A 285 15.93 4.71 3.18
CA ILE A 285 17.39 4.76 3.35
C ILE A 285 17.92 3.62 4.21
N LYS A 286 17.13 3.13 5.16
CA LYS A 286 17.45 2.01 6.04
C LYS A 286 17.14 0.67 5.39
#